data_AF-A0A9D1FW55-F1
#
_entry.id   AF-A0A9D1FW55-F1
#
_cell.length_a   1.000
_cell.length_b   1.000
_cell.length_c   1.000
_cell.angle_alpha   90.00
_cell.angle_beta   90.00
_cell.angle_gamma   90.00
#
_symmetry.space_group_name_H-M   'P 1'
#
loop_
_entity.id
_entity.type
_entity.pdbx_description
1 polymer ?
#
loop_
_entity_poly.entity_id
_entity_poly.type
_entity_poly.pdbx_seq_one_letter_code
_entity_poly.pdbx_strand_id
1 'polypeptide(L)'
;MNYLKNTYDCIVVGAGHAGCEAAVSAARLGAKVLLCTLNIDNIALMPCNPAIGGPAKSTIVREIDALGGVMGEAADATYIQMRMLNSSKGPAVRALRAQSDKKQYMDYMRNVIENNKNIYLRQACITDLIAENGVITGAVDEFGIEYKARTVILTTGTSLCGRIFVGLKSYSAGRLGEMAAIGLSDSLKKLGINIKKLKTGTPPRVDKRTIDYSKMQIQPPDEELYFYSFKPDRPVRPQVPCYLTRTTEETHRIIRENLDKSPMFQGLIEGVGPRYCPSIEDKVVRFAQNPSHHIFVEPEGLGTYEVYIQGFSSSLPADVQVKMLHTLPGLEKAHVIKPAYAVEYDYVPAVQTMHSLMSKNIQGLFFAGQINGTSGYEEAAGQGLIAGINAVNYLNNSEMLELSRSSSYIGTLIDDLVTKDIQDPYRMLTSRSEYRLLLRQDNADARLTEIGRKIGLIDDAQFKVYTEKQQNIEKEMSRLLEHKISATDKVNEILAKYGENMERGMKAAELLKRPNITYKILQEIDETTANLNVARDIYEQVEVLIKYEGYLKR
;
A
#
# COMPACT_ATOMS: atom_id res chain seq x y z
N MET A 1 -35.94 14.90 -13.12
CA MET A 1 -34.53 15.20 -12.76
C MET A 1 -33.86 15.77 -14.00
N ASN A 2 -33.26 16.96 -13.91
CA ASN A 2 -32.59 17.58 -15.05
C ASN A 2 -31.26 16.85 -15.29
N TYR A 3 -31.31 15.75 -16.06
CA TYR A 3 -30.19 14.86 -16.38
C TYR A 3 -28.99 15.58 -17.04
N LEU A 4 -29.18 16.85 -17.43
CA LEU A 4 -28.19 17.71 -18.10
C LEU A 4 -27.39 18.62 -17.14
N LYS A 5 -27.75 18.70 -15.84
CA LYS A 5 -26.91 19.42 -14.86
C LYS A 5 -25.81 18.50 -14.32
N ASN A 6 -24.88 18.12 -15.18
CA ASN A 6 -23.67 17.34 -14.86
C ASN A 6 -22.63 18.20 -14.11
N THR A 7 -23.04 18.79 -13.00
CA THR A 7 -22.18 19.66 -12.18
C THR A 7 -21.86 18.99 -10.86
N TYR A 8 -20.56 18.96 -10.57
CA TYR A 8 -19.94 18.37 -9.40
C TYR A 8 -18.91 19.36 -8.84
N ASP A 9 -18.51 19.17 -7.59
CA ASP A 9 -17.43 19.96 -7.02
C ASP A 9 -16.07 19.39 -7.44
N CYS A 10 -15.99 18.06 -7.50
CA CYS A 10 -14.79 17.30 -7.84
C CYS A 10 -15.12 16.14 -8.79
N ILE A 11 -14.28 15.94 -9.81
CA ILE A 11 -14.29 14.73 -10.66
C ILE A 11 -13.05 13.90 -10.33
N VAL A 12 -13.24 12.62 -10.01
CA VAL A 12 -12.15 11.65 -9.83
C VAL A 12 -12.16 10.67 -10.98
N VAL A 13 -11.06 10.61 -11.73
CA VAL A 13 -10.92 9.76 -12.92
C VAL A 13 -10.13 8.51 -12.58
N GLY A 14 -10.82 7.37 -12.56
CA GLY A 14 -10.31 6.07 -12.16
C GLY A 14 -10.76 5.69 -10.76
N ALA A 15 -11.32 4.49 -10.59
CA ALA A 15 -11.70 3.94 -9.27
C ALA A 15 -10.68 2.91 -8.75
N GLY A 16 -9.38 3.17 -8.95
CA GLY A 16 -8.30 2.38 -8.33
C GLY A 16 -8.07 2.80 -6.87
N HIS A 17 -7.00 2.30 -6.25
CA HIS A 17 -6.65 2.61 -4.85
C HIS A 17 -6.56 4.13 -4.56
N ALA A 18 -5.87 4.89 -5.44
CA ALA A 18 -5.79 6.34 -5.32
C ALA A 18 -7.16 7.01 -5.49
N GLY A 19 -7.92 6.62 -6.52
CA GLY A 19 -9.23 7.21 -6.81
C GLY A 19 -10.26 6.95 -5.72
N CYS A 20 -10.23 5.76 -5.10
CA CYS A 20 -11.12 5.44 -3.99
C CYS A 20 -10.85 6.32 -2.77
N GLU A 21 -9.58 6.44 -2.35
CA GLU A 21 -9.24 7.33 -1.22
C GLU A 21 -9.54 8.80 -1.54
N ALA A 22 -9.25 9.25 -2.77
CA ALA A 22 -9.53 10.61 -3.20
C ALA A 22 -11.03 10.93 -3.19
N ALA A 23 -11.85 10.02 -3.72
CA ALA A 23 -13.30 10.20 -3.77
C ALA A 23 -13.92 10.16 -2.37
N VAL A 24 -13.51 9.19 -1.53
CA VAL A 24 -14.03 9.06 -0.17
C VAL A 24 -13.63 10.24 0.70
N SER A 25 -12.37 10.68 0.65
CA SER A 25 -11.92 11.82 1.46
C SER A 25 -12.60 13.12 1.04
N ALA A 26 -12.65 13.43 -0.26
CA ALA A 26 -13.34 14.61 -0.75
C ALA A 26 -14.84 14.61 -0.39
N ALA A 27 -15.50 13.45 -0.54
CA ALA A 27 -16.92 13.30 -0.21
C ALA A 27 -17.21 13.43 1.29
N ARG A 28 -16.35 12.88 2.15
CA ARG A 28 -16.44 13.02 3.62
C ARG A 28 -16.26 14.48 4.06
N LEU A 29 -15.46 15.25 3.32
CA LEU A 29 -15.28 16.69 3.52
C LEU A 29 -16.38 17.55 2.88
N GLY A 30 -17.43 16.92 2.34
CA GLY A 30 -18.64 17.59 1.88
C GLY A 30 -18.70 17.91 0.39
N ALA A 31 -17.66 17.58 -0.39
CA ALA A 31 -17.69 17.79 -1.83
C ALA A 31 -18.63 16.80 -2.53
N LYS A 32 -19.39 17.26 -3.51
CA LYS A 32 -20.14 16.43 -4.43
C LYS A 32 -19.19 15.83 -5.48
N VAL A 33 -18.89 14.54 -5.38
CA VAL A 33 -17.85 13.86 -6.18
C VAL A 33 -18.49 13.05 -7.31
N LEU A 34 -18.00 13.23 -8.55
CA LEU A 34 -18.21 12.28 -9.63
C LEU A 34 -17.00 11.32 -9.69
N LEU A 35 -17.21 10.04 -9.42
CA LEU A 35 -16.17 9.01 -9.57
C LEU A 35 -16.38 8.25 -10.87
N CYS A 36 -15.49 8.46 -11.84
CA CYS A 36 -15.51 7.79 -13.13
C CYS A 36 -14.61 6.56 -13.13
N THR A 37 -15.04 5.47 -13.76
CA THR A 37 -14.23 4.25 -13.95
C THR A 37 -14.57 3.56 -15.25
N LEU A 38 -13.59 2.85 -15.84
CA LEU A 38 -13.83 2.05 -17.06
C LEU A 38 -14.76 0.86 -16.79
N ASN A 39 -14.70 0.30 -15.58
CA ASN A 39 -15.52 -0.83 -15.16
C ASN A 39 -15.85 -0.68 -13.67
N ILE A 40 -17.14 -0.62 -13.33
CA ILE A 40 -17.62 -0.50 -11.95
C ILE A 40 -17.40 -1.76 -11.12
N ASP A 41 -17.29 -2.92 -11.77
CA ASP A 41 -17.02 -4.18 -11.08
C ASP A 41 -15.53 -4.31 -10.70
N ASN A 42 -14.66 -3.42 -11.21
CA ASN A 42 -13.22 -3.41 -10.94
C ASN A 42 -12.78 -2.30 -9.95
N ILE A 43 -13.73 -1.72 -9.21
CA ILE A 43 -13.43 -0.75 -8.14
C ILE A 43 -12.43 -1.35 -7.16
N ALA A 44 -11.35 -0.61 -6.89
CA ALA A 44 -10.25 -1.00 -6.02
C ALA A 44 -9.66 -2.39 -6.31
N LEU A 45 -9.73 -2.86 -7.57
CA LEU A 45 -9.11 -4.11 -7.98
C LEU A 45 -7.63 -4.13 -7.59
N MET A 46 -7.16 -5.27 -7.04
CA MET A 46 -5.76 -5.59 -6.82
C MET A 46 -5.18 -6.35 -8.04
N PRO A 47 -4.69 -5.67 -9.09
CA PRO A 47 -4.28 -6.31 -10.34
C PRO A 47 -3.01 -7.15 -10.26
N CYS A 48 -2.31 -7.12 -9.12
CA CYS A 48 -1.00 -7.70 -8.92
C CYS A 48 -1.04 -8.59 -7.67
N ASN A 49 -0.31 -8.25 -6.61
CA ASN A 49 -0.20 -9.03 -5.39
C ASN A 49 -1.53 -9.06 -4.59
N PRO A 50 -1.97 -10.21 -4.03
CA PRO A 50 -3.14 -10.27 -3.15
C PRO A 50 -2.84 -9.79 -1.72
N ALA A 51 -2.09 -8.68 -1.56
CA ALA A 51 -1.66 -8.23 -0.23
C ALA A 51 -1.64 -6.73 -0.08
N ILE A 52 -1.86 -6.28 1.16
CA ILE A 52 -1.67 -4.92 1.64
C ILE A 52 -0.52 -4.90 2.67
N GLY A 53 0.33 -3.88 2.56
CA GLY A 53 1.42 -3.61 3.48
C GLY A 53 2.73 -4.33 3.15
N GLY A 54 3.47 -4.70 4.18
CA GLY A 54 4.89 -5.06 4.09
C GLY A 54 5.83 -3.87 4.30
N PRO A 55 7.14 -4.03 4.07
CA PRO A 55 8.13 -3.00 4.42
C PRO A 55 7.81 -1.65 3.80
N ALA A 56 7.88 -0.57 4.60
CA ALA A 56 7.43 0.80 4.29
C ALA A 56 5.92 0.96 4.01
N LYS A 57 5.35 0.08 3.22
CA LYS A 57 3.92 0.04 2.85
C LYS A 57 3.01 -0.03 4.07
N SER A 58 3.37 -0.85 5.06
CA SER A 58 2.61 -0.98 6.31
C SER A 58 2.46 0.36 7.03
N THR A 59 3.56 1.13 7.09
CA THR A 59 3.54 2.46 7.69
C THR A 59 2.61 3.38 6.91
N ILE A 60 2.65 3.35 5.58
CA ILE A 60 1.75 4.17 4.74
C ILE A 60 0.28 3.81 4.97
N VAL A 61 -0.07 2.51 5.07
CA VAL A 61 -1.44 2.08 5.36
C VAL A 61 -1.92 2.59 6.72
N ARG A 62 -1.06 2.51 7.74
CA ARG A 62 -1.33 3.06 9.08
C ARG A 62 -1.46 4.59 9.06
N GLU A 63 -0.67 5.28 8.24
CA GLU A 63 -0.78 6.74 8.06
C GLU A 63 -2.06 7.14 7.33
N ILE A 64 -2.48 6.37 6.33
CA ILE A 64 -3.78 6.54 5.65
C ILE A 64 -4.91 6.43 6.67
N ASP A 65 -4.90 5.39 7.51
CA ASP A 65 -5.93 5.18 8.54
C ASP A 65 -5.93 6.31 9.60
N ALA A 66 -4.76 6.72 10.07
CA ALA A 66 -4.62 7.84 11.02
C ALA A 66 -5.16 9.17 10.46
N LEU A 67 -5.07 9.39 9.16
CA LEU A 67 -5.62 10.58 8.49
C LEU A 67 -7.12 10.45 8.15
N GLY A 68 -7.73 9.28 8.36
CA GLY A 68 -9.16 9.02 8.10
C GLY A 68 -9.47 8.45 6.71
N GLY A 69 -8.49 7.84 6.05
CA GLY A 69 -8.69 7.03 4.86
C GLY A 69 -9.29 5.64 5.17
N VAL A 70 -9.39 4.78 4.16
CA VAL A 70 -10.18 3.53 4.26
C VAL A 70 -9.35 2.25 4.06
N MET A 71 -8.18 2.33 3.42
CA MET A 71 -7.35 1.17 3.10
C MET A 71 -7.03 0.27 4.30
N GLY A 72 -6.79 0.86 5.49
CA GLY A 72 -6.55 0.11 6.73
C GLY A 72 -7.77 -0.71 7.16
N GLU A 73 -8.95 -0.09 7.17
CA GLU A 73 -10.22 -0.75 7.46
C GLU A 73 -10.53 -1.85 6.45
N ALA A 74 -10.32 -1.59 5.15
CA ALA A 74 -10.54 -2.56 4.09
C ALA A 74 -9.61 -3.78 4.20
N ALA A 75 -8.33 -3.57 4.54
CA ALA A 75 -7.37 -4.64 4.75
C ALA A 75 -7.77 -5.52 5.95
N ASP A 76 -8.14 -4.91 7.08
CA ASP A 76 -8.61 -5.63 8.27
C ASP A 76 -9.94 -6.35 8.04
N ALA A 77 -10.83 -5.77 7.24
CA ALA A 77 -12.12 -6.39 6.93
C ALA A 77 -11.99 -7.63 6.05
N THR A 78 -10.88 -7.78 5.30
CA THR A 78 -10.81 -8.72 4.16
C THR A 78 -9.59 -9.64 4.18
N TYR A 79 -8.74 -9.56 5.22
CA TYR A 79 -7.56 -10.40 5.28
C TYR A 79 -7.90 -11.90 5.32
N ILE A 80 -6.97 -12.69 4.79
CA ILE A 80 -6.94 -14.15 4.86
C ILE A 80 -5.65 -14.65 5.51
N GLN A 81 -4.68 -13.76 5.75
CA GLN A 81 -3.49 -14.04 6.55
C GLN A 81 -2.88 -12.71 7.02
N MET A 82 -2.47 -12.63 8.29
CA MET A 82 -1.71 -11.52 8.85
C MET A 82 -0.35 -12.01 9.34
N ARG A 83 0.70 -11.24 9.00
CA ARG A 83 2.07 -11.52 9.46
C ARG A 83 2.83 -10.23 9.75
N MET A 84 3.52 -10.19 10.87
CA MET A 84 4.49 -9.17 11.23
C MET A 84 5.86 -9.53 10.64
N LEU A 85 6.26 -8.82 9.60
CA LEU A 85 7.58 -8.97 9.01
C LEU A 85 8.63 -8.27 9.87
N ASN A 86 9.86 -8.80 9.85
CA ASN A 86 10.98 -8.32 10.67
C ASN A 86 10.68 -8.26 12.17
N SER A 87 9.85 -9.17 12.70
CA SER A 87 9.47 -9.23 14.12
C SER A 87 10.67 -9.30 15.08
N SER A 88 11.74 -10.02 14.69
CA SER A 88 13.00 -10.12 15.45
C SER A 88 13.89 -8.86 15.38
N LYS A 89 13.53 -7.87 14.56
CA LYS A 89 14.27 -6.61 14.44
C LYS A 89 13.55 -5.50 15.23
N GLY A 90 14.24 -4.37 15.39
CA GLY A 90 13.71 -3.19 16.08
C GLY A 90 12.41 -2.65 15.47
N PRO A 91 11.60 -1.91 16.25
CA PRO A 91 10.25 -1.49 15.88
C PRO A 91 10.21 -0.63 14.60
N ALA A 92 11.28 0.11 14.33
CA ALA A 92 11.41 0.96 13.14
C ALA A 92 11.39 0.21 11.79
N VAL A 93 11.66 -1.09 11.78
CA VAL A 93 11.68 -1.90 10.54
C VAL A 93 10.64 -3.02 10.54
N ARG A 94 9.86 -3.14 11.61
CA ARG A 94 8.70 -4.05 11.68
C ARG A 94 7.64 -3.58 10.70
N ALA A 95 7.00 -4.52 10.03
CA ALA A 95 5.97 -4.19 9.06
C ALA A 95 4.90 -5.27 9.04
N LEU A 96 3.67 -4.89 9.37
CA LEU A 96 2.51 -5.75 9.15
C LEU A 96 2.33 -5.97 7.65
N ARG A 97 1.94 -7.18 7.28
CA ARG A 97 1.50 -7.55 5.94
C ARG A 97 0.23 -8.39 6.07
N ALA A 98 -0.84 -7.97 5.40
CA ALA A 98 -2.05 -8.75 5.27
C ALA A 98 -2.17 -9.31 3.85
N GLN A 99 -2.28 -10.62 3.71
CA GLN A 99 -2.89 -11.19 2.51
C GLN A 99 -4.37 -10.89 2.56
N SER A 100 -4.93 -10.42 1.46
CA SER A 100 -6.32 -10.00 1.35
C SER A 100 -7.04 -10.85 0.32
N ASP A 101 -8.28 -11.23 0.62
CA ASP A 101 -9.17 -11.79 -0.39
C ASP A 101 -9.53 -10.68 -1.38
N LYS A 102 -8.99 -10.77 -2.60
CA LYS A 102 -9.13 -9.69 -3.59
C LYS A 102 -10.58 -9.35 -3.91
N LYS A 103 -11.45 -10.37 -4.00
CA LYS A 103 -12.86 -10.16 -4.31
C LYS A 103 -13.55 -9.45 -3.16
N GLN A 104 -13.34 -9.92 -1.93
CA GLN A 104 -13.93 -9.27 -0.75
C GLN A 104 -13.41 -7.84 -0.55
N TYR A 105 -12.15 -7.56 -0.88
CA TYR A 105 -11.61 -6.19 -0.84
C TYR A 105 -12.31 -5.26 -1.83
N MET A 106 -12.53 -5.71 -3.07
CA MET A 106 -13.28 -4.95 -4.06
C MET A 106 -14.73 -4.73 -3.62
N ASP A 107 -15.39 -5.78 -3.12
CA ASP A 107 -16.76 -5.71 -2.63
C ASP A 107 -16.88 -4.73 -1.44
N TYR A 108 -15.92 -4.76 -0.51
CA TYR A 108 -15.84 -3.82 0.62
C TYR A 108 -15.69 -2.37 0.14
N MET A 109 -14.73 -2.10 -0.75
CA MET A 109 -14.49 -0.75 -1.26
C MET A 109 -15.66 -0.22 -2.09
N ARG A 110 -16.30 -1.08 -2.88
CA ARG A 110 -17.53 -0.74 -3.61
C ARG A 110 -18.64 -0.35 -2.65
N ASN A 111 -18.85 -1.13 -1.60
CA ASN A 111 -19.84 -0.83 -0.55
C ASN A 111 -19.56 0.53 0.12
N VAL A 112 -18.30 0.83 0.47
CA VAL A 112 -17.91 2.13 1.03
C VAL A 112 -18.27 3.29 0.09
N ILE A 113 -18.03 3.12 -1.21
CA ILE A 113 -18.31 4.14 -2.23
C ILE A 113 -19.82 4.33 -2.41
N GLU A 114 -20.57 3.24 -2.59
CA GLU A 114 -22.00 3.28 -2.87
C GLU A 114 -22.82 3.76 -1.65
N ASN A 115 -22.34 3.55 -0.43
CA ASN A 115 -22.98 4.06 0.79
C ASN A 115 -22.66 5.53 1.11
N ASN A 116 -21.77 6.18 0.35
CA ASN A 116 -21.50 7.60 0.53
C ASN A 116 -22.42 8.45 -0.37
N LYS A 117 -23.37 9.15 0.26
CA LYS A 117 -24.37 10.00 -0.43
C LYS A 117 -23.79 11.12 -1.31
N ASN A 118 -22.54 11.50 -1.09
CA ASN A 118 -21.88 12.57 -1.85
C ASN A 118 -21.09 12.03 -3.06
N ILE A 119 -20.96 10.72 -3.22
CA ILE A 119 -20.27 10.10 -4.36
C ILE A 119 -21.29 9.63 -5.40
N TYR A 120 -21.06 10.04 -6.65
CA TYR A 120 -21.83 9.64 -7.80
C TYR A 120 -20.93 8.78 -8.69
N LEU A 121 -21.24 7.48 -8.79
CA LEU A 121 -20.45 6.55 -9.58
C LEU A 121 -20.88 6.60 -11.06
N ARG A 122 -19.90 6.63 -11.96
CA ARG A 122 -20.12 6.61 -13.42
C ARG A 122 -19.17 5.63 -14.08
N GLN A 123 -19.71 4.69 -14.87
CA GLN A 123 -18.90 3.93 -15.81
C GLN A 123 -18.67 4.79 -17.06
N ALA A 124 -17.44 5.27 -17.24
CA ALA A 124 -17.06 6.14 -18.35
C ALA A 124 -15.52 6.17 -18.51
N CYS A 125 -15.07 6.33 -19.74
CA CYS A 125 -13.71 6.66 -20.10
C CYS A 125 -13.59 8.17 -20.36
N ILE A 126 -13.01 8.91 -19.42
CA ILE A 126 -12.70 10.33 -19.66
C ILE A 126 -11.63 10.44 -20.75
N THR A 127 -11.94 11.15 -21.83
CA THR A 127 -11.05 11.35 -22.99
C THR A 127 -10.46 12.74 -23.05
N ASP A 128 -11.14 13.75 -22.51
CA ASP A 128 -10.70 15.14 -22.57
C ASP A 128 -10.90 15.88 -21.25
N LEU A 129 -10.03 16.86 -21.00
CA LEU A 129 -10.13 17.83 -19.93
C LEU A 129 -10.57 19.19 -20.50
N ILE A 130 -11.40 19.90 -19.74
CA ILE A 130 -11.83 21.25 -20.07
C ILE A 130 -11.08 22.19 -19.12
N ALA A 131 -10.25 23.08 -19.66
CA ALA A 131 -9.52 24.08 -18.90
C ALA A 131 -9.57 25.44 -19.63
N GLU A 132 -9.79 26.50 -18.87
CA GLU A 132 -9.89 27.88 -19.34
C GLU A 132 -8.87 28.74 -18.59
N ASN A 133 -8.03 29.48 -19.32
CA ASN A 133 -7.01 30.37 -18.74
C ASN A 133 -6.11 29.71 -17.68
N GLY A 134 -5.74 28.44 -17.88
CA GLY A 134 -4.90 27.69 -16.94
C GLY A 134 -5.63 27.16 -15.70
N VAL A 135 -6.97 27.15 -15.70
CA VAL A 135 -7.80 26.64 -14.60
C VAL A 135 -8.71 25.53 -15.13
N ILE A 136 -8.80 24.41 -14.40
CA ILE A 136 -9.70 23.32 -14.77
C ILE A 136 -11.17 23.73 -14.57
N THR A 137 -12.03 23.35 -15.51
CA THR A 137 -13.48 23.63 -15.45
C THR A 137 -14.35 22.38 -15.70
N GLY A 138 -13.74 21.26 -16.12
CA GLY A 138 -14.47 20.01 -16.31
C GLY A 138 -13.70 18.91 -17.04
N ALA A 139 -14.44 17.90 -17.47
CA ALA A 139 -13.96 16.77 -18.25
C ALA A 139 -15.04 16.25 -19.21
N VAL A 140 -14.63 15.51 -20.23
CA VAL A 140 -15.51 14.93 -21.25
C VAL A 140 -15.27 13.43 -21.33
N ASP A 141 -16.33 12.64 -21.44
CA ASP A 141 -16.24 11.20 -21.65
C ASP A 141 -16.20 10.80 -23.13
N GLU A 142 -16.05 9.50 -23.38
CA GLU A 142 -15.92 8.91 -24.71
C GLU A 142 -17.16 9.13 -25.61
N PHE A 143 -18.28 9.53 -25.03
CA PHE A 143 -19.53 9.83 -25.74
C PHE A 143 -19.75 11.33 -25.95
N GLY A 144 -18.77 12.17 -25.59
CA GLY A 144 -18.87 13.62 -25.69
C GLY A 144 -19.72 14.25 -24.59
N ILE A 145 -20.01 13.54 -23.50
CA ILE A 145 -20.77 14.10 -22.37
C ILE A 145 -19.82 14.95 -21.53
N GLU A 146 -20.17 16.22 -21.37
CA GLU A 146 -19.43 17.14 -20.52
C GLU A 146 -19.88 17.05 -19.06
N TYR A 147 -18.89 17.08 -18.17
CA TYR A 147 -19.05 17.17 -16.72
C TYR A 147 -18.30 18.39 -16.21
N LYS A 148 -19.00 19.29 -15.52
CA LYS A 148 -18.43 20.54 -14.97
C LYS A 148 -17.99 20.31 -13.53
N ALA A 149 -16.76 20.70 -13.23
CA ALA A 149 -16.21 20.72 -11.88
C ALA A 149 -15.05 21.70 -11.77
N ARG A 150 -14.84 22.24 -10.57
CA ARG A 150 -13.73 23.15 -10.27
C ARG A 150 -12.43 22.40 -9.94
N THR A 151 -12.51 21.09 -9.71
CA THR A 151 -11.35 20.23 -9.50
C THR A 151 -11.49 18.90 -10.24
N VAL A 152 -10.36 18.39 -10.74
CA VAL A 152 -10.27 17.07 -11.37
C VAL A 152 -9.05 16.34 -10.81
N ILE A 153 -9.23 15.10 -10.35
CA ILE A 153 -8.15 14.24 -9.84
C ILE A 153 -7.97 13.06 -10.79
N LEU A 154 -6.80 12.96 -11.41
CA LEU A 154 -6.47 11.86 -12.30
C LEU A 154 -5.77 10.72 -11.54
N THR A 155 -6.35 9.52 -11.62
CA THR A 155 -5.87 8.30 -10.95
C THR A 155 -5.93 7.08 -11.89
N THR A 156 -5.58 7.29 -13.15
CA THR A 156 -5.79 6.37 -14.28
C THR A 156 -5.05 5.01 -14.18
N GLY A 157 -4.16 4.85 -13.21
CA GLY A 157 -3.46 3.58 -13.00
C GLY A 157 -2.56 3.22 -14.18
N THR A 158 -2.62 1.95 -14.59
CA THR A 158 -1.95 1.43 -15.80
C THR A 158 -2.82 1.54 -17.05
N SER A 159 -4.01 2.14 -16.96
CA SER A 159 -4.97 2.14 -18.06
C SER A 159 -4.67 3.20 -19.11
N LEU A 160 -4.04 4.31 -18.74
CA LEU A 160 -3.75 5.42 -19.65
C LEU A 160 -2.79 4.98 -20.76
N CYS A 161 -3.30 4.90 -21.99
CA CYS A 161 -2.58 4.36 -23.16
C CYS A 161 -1.88 3.02 -22.88
N GLY A 162 -2.51 2.17 -22.06
CA GLY A 162 -1.96 0.90 -21.62
C GLY A 162 -1.74 -0.10 -22.76
N ARG A 163 -0.60 -0.81 -22.75
CA ARG A 163 -0.28 -1.86 -23.70
C ARG A 163 0.32 -3.07 -22.99
N ILE A 164 -0.25 -4.25 -23.24
CA ILE A 164 0.19 -5.52 -22.66
C ILE A 164 1.16 -6.24 -23.59
N PHE A 165 2.15 -6.91 -22.99
CA PHE A 165 3.16 -7.69 -23.68
C PHE A 165 3.28 -9.09 -23.06
N VAL A 166 3.17 -10.12 -23.92
CA VAL A 166 3.44 -11.53 -23.61
C VAL A 166 4.30 -12.10 -24.73
N GLY A 167 5.60 -12.27 -24.45
CA GLY A 167 6.61 -12.48 -25.48
C GLY A 167 6.64 -11.29 -26.44
N LEU A 168 6.73 -11.60 -27.75
CA LEU A 168 6.73 -10.60 -28.81
C LEU A 168 5.31 -10.13 -29.22
N LYS A 169 4.26 -10.71 -28.63
CA LYS A 169 2.88 -10.30 -28.89
C LYS A 169 2.47 -9.18 -27.95
N SER A 170 1.75 -8.20 -28.49
CA SER A 170 1.20 -7.10 -27.69
C SER A 170 -0.14 -6.60 -28.21
N TYR A 171 -0.94 -6.02 -27.32
CA TYR A 171 -2.24 -5.43 -27.63
C TYR A 171 -2.59 -4.31 -26.64
N SER A 172 -3.51 -3.42 -27.06
CA SER A 172 -3.97 -2.29 -26.24
C SER A 172 -4.85 -2.79 -25.09
N ALA A 173 -4.41 -2.55 -23.85
CA ALA A 173 -5.10 -2.96 -22.64
C ALA A 173 -4.43 -2.33 -21.41
N GLY A 174 -5.23 -1.85 -20.45
CA GLY A 174 -4.71 -1.37 -19.17
C GLY A 174 -4.26 -2.50 -18.24
N ARG A 175 -4.97 -3.63 -18.30
CA ARG A 175 -4.75 -4.86 -17.53
C ARG A 175 -5.27 -6.04 -18.34
N LEU A 176 -4.83 -7.27 -18.04
CA LEU A 176 -5.22 -8.44 -18.81
C LEU A 176 -6.76 -8.61 -18.78
N GLY A 177 -7.41 -8.48 -19.93
CA GLY A 177 -8.87 -8.54 -20.06
C GLY A 177 -9.59 -7.21 -19.86
N GLU A 178 -8.87 -6.09 -19.65
CA GLU A 178 -9.44 -4.75 -19.49
C GLU A 178 -9.00 -3.81 -20.62
N MET A 179 -9.89 -2.89 -21.01
CA MET A 179 -9.62 -1.89 -22.03
C MET A 179 -8.56 -0.87 -21.56
N ALA A 180 -7.82 -0.30 -22.49
CA ALA A 180 -7.01 0.89 -22.23
C ALA A 180 -7.89 2.16 -22.30
N ALA A 181 -7.50 3.20 -21.56
CA ALA A 181 -8.06 4.54 -21.68
C ALA A 181 -7.28 5.31 -22.77
N ILE A 182 -8.00 5.74 -23.81
CA ILE A 182 -7.44 6.44 -24.98
C ILE A 182 -8.02 7.86 -25.04
N GLY A 183 -7.25 8.82 -25.57
CA GLY A 183 -7.65 10.22 -25.70
C GLY A 183 -7.07 11.14 -24.61
N LEU A 184 -7.17 10.73 -23.34
CA LEU A 184 -6.77 11.59 -22.20
C LEU A 184 -5.29 12.01 -22.23
N SER A 185 -4.38 11.16 -22.71
CA SER A 185 -2.97 11.52 -22.88
C SER A 185 -2.78 12.68 -23.86
N ASP A 186 -3.56 12.71 -24.95
CA ASP A 186 -3.45 13.78 -25.94
C ASP A 186 -4.08 15.07 -25.42
N SER A 187 -5.16 14.97 -24.64
CA SER A 187 -5.75 16.11 -23.92
C SER A 187 -4.74 16.75 -22.95
N LEU A 188 -4.04 15.93 -22.16
CA LEU A 188 -2.97 16.39 -21.27
C LEU A 188 -1.83 17.09 -22.01
N LYS A 189 -1.36 16.52 -23.14
CA LYS A 189 -0.32 17.15 -23.97
C LYS A 189 -0.76 18.51 -24.52
N LYS A 190 -2.02 18.65 -24.97
CA LYS A 190 -2.59 19.93 -25.43
C LYS A 190 -2.60 20.99 -24.32
N LEU A 191 -2.76 20.57 -23.06
CA LEU A 191 -2.66 21.45 -21.88
C LEU A 191 -1.22 21.69 -21.41
N GLY A 192 -0.21 21.28 -22.20
CA GLY A 192 1.20 21.50 -21.88
C GLY A 192 1.74 20.59 -20.76
N ILE A 193 1.08 19.46 -20.48
CA ILE A 193 1.57 18.45 -19.54
C ILE A 193 2.46 17.45 -20.28
N ASN A 194 3.68 17.27 -19.79
CA ASN A 194 4.60 16.28 -20.32
C ASN A 194 4.23 14.88 -19.85
N ILE A 195 4.29 13.93 -20.77
CA ILE A 195 3.99 12.50 -20.52
C ILE A 195 5.22 11.68 -20.89
N LYS A 196 5.52 10.69 -20.06
CA LYS A 196 6.54 9.66 -20.29
C LYS A 196 5.90 8.27 -20.15
N LYS A 197 6.66 7.20 -20.38
CA LYS A 197 6.19 5.80 -20.26
C LYS A 197 6.92 5.05 -19.17
N LEU A 198 6.19 4.16 -18.49
CA LEU A 198 6.73 3.21 -17.53
C LEU A 198 6.22 1.80 -17.83
N LYS A 199 6.95 0.81 -17.32
CA LYS A 199 6.60 -0.61 -17.44
C LYS A 199 6.46 -1.23 -16.05
N THR A 200 5.46 -2.08 -15.87
CA THR A 200 5.39 -3.01 -14.73
C THR A 200 5.04 -4.42 -15.19
N GLY A 201 5.45 -5.44 -14.42
CA GLY A 201 5.16 -6.84 -14.71
C GLY A 201 4.41 -7.53 -13.58
N THR A 202 3.67 -8.57 -13.92
CA THR A 202 2.91 -9.40 -12.96
C THR A 202 3.16 -10.88 -13.23
N PRO A 203 3.15 -11.76 -12.21
CA PRO A 203 3.37 -13.20 -12.37
C PRO A 203 2.17 -13.93 -12.95
N PRO A 204 2.33 -15.21 -13.33
CA PRO A 204 1.20 -16.03 -13.71
C PRO A 204 0.28 -16.30 -12.52
N ARG A 205 -0.99 -16.59 -12.81
CA ARG A 205 -1.94 -17.17 -11.84
C ARG A 205 -2.15 -18.63 -12.21
N VAL A 206 -2.14 -19.49 -11.20
CA VAL A 206 -2.23 -20.94 -11.40
C VAL A 206 -3.39 -21.52 -10.60
N ASP A 207 -3.85 -22.71 -10.99
CA ASP A 207 -4.91 -23.45 -10.31
C ASP A 207 -4.38 -24.17 -9.06
N LYS A 208 -4.87 -23.81 -7.87
CA LYS A 208 -4.48 -24.41 -6.58
C LYS A 208 -4.59 -25.94 -6.54
N ARG A 209 -5.50 -26.54 -7.31
CA ARG A 209 -5.74 -27.98 -7.32
C ARG A 209 -4.63 -28.75 -8.04
N THR A 210 -3.84 -28.06 -8.83
CA THR A 210 -2.75 -28.61 -9.65
C THR A 210 -1.36 -28.40 -9.01
N ILE A 211 -1.33 -27.83 -7.80
CA ILE A 211 -0.11 -27.59 -7.01
C ILE A 211 0.11 -28.75 -6.04
N ASP A 212 1.32 -29.29 -6.01
CA ASP A 212 1.76 -30.23 -4.98
C ASP A 212 2.42 -29.47 -3.82
N TYR A 213 1.59 -29.09 -2.86
CA TYR A 213 2.02 -28.35 -1.67
C TYR A 213 2.95 -29.14 -0.74
N SER A 214 3.02 -30.47 -0.87
CA SER A 214 3.87 -31.32 -0.01
C SER A 214 5.36 -31.08 -0.23
N LYS A 215 5.71 -30.51 -1.40
CA LYS A 215 7.08 -30.14 -1.78
C LYS A 215 7.47 -28.73 -1.41
N MET A 216 6.58 -27.98 -0.73
CA MET A 216 6.80 -26.57 -0.41
C MET A 216 6.92 -26.36 1.10
N GLN A 217 7.63 -25.30 1.49
CA GLN A 217 7.68 -24.89 2.89
C GLN A 217 6.42 -24.08 3.23
N ILE A 218 5.69 -24.52 4.26
CA ILE A 218 4.53 -23.79 4.77
C ILE A 218 4.99 -22.49 5.44
N GLN A 219 4.30 -21.40 5.14
CA GLN A 219 4.41 -20.12 5.83
C GLN A 219 3.08 -19.83 6.54
N PRO A 220 3.00 -20.14 7.86
CA PRO A 220 1.77 -19.94 8.62
C PRO A 220 1.49 -18.45 8.89
N PRO A 221 0.25 -18.09 9.22
CA PRO A 221 -0.06 -16.80 9.84
C PRO A 221 0.67 -16.63 11.18
N ASP A 222 0.70 -15.41 11.69
CA ASP A 222 1.07 -15.17 13.08
C ASP A 222 -0.09 -15.58 14.02
N GLU A 223 0.25 -16.12 15.19
CA GLU A 223 -0.73 -16.53 16.22
C GLU A 223 -1.43 -15.33 16.86
N GLU A 224 -0.65 -14.29 17.14
CA GLU A 224 -1.16 -13.04 17.72
C GLU A 224 -1.51 -12.05 16.59
N LEU A 225 -2.77 -11.61 16.54
CA LEU A 225 -3.25 -10.72 15.49
C LEU A 225 -2.83 -9.26 15.71
N TYR A 226 -2.48 -8.62 14.60
CA TYR A 226 -2.24 -7.18 14.48
C TYR A 226 -3.14 -6.63 13.38
N PHE A 227 -3.63 -5.42 13.55
CA PHE A 227 -4.55 -4.78 12.62
C PHE A 227 -3.89 -3.60 11.92
N TYR A 228 -4.49 -3.04 10.88
CA TYR A 228 -4.10 -1.76 10.29
C TYR A 228 -4.88 -0.60 10.88
N SER A 229 -6.18 -0.77 11.07
CA SER A 229 -7.02 0.30 11.59
C SER A 229 -6.79 0.53 13.07
N PHE A 230 -6.83 1.80 13.47
CA PHE A 230 -6.85 2.23 14.87
C PHE A 230 -8.26 2.19 15.47
N LYS A 231 -9.30 1.91 14.67
CA LYS A 231 -10.66 1.73 15.18
C LYS A 231 -10.77 0.50 16.09
N PRO A 232 -11.72 0.46 17.03
CA PRO A 232 -12.02 -0.74 17.80
C PRO A 232 -12.72 -1.80 16.93
N ASP A 233 -13.00 -2.97 17.51
CA ASP A 233 -13.88 -4.01 16.96
C ASP A 233 -13.51 -4.54 15.56
N ARG A 234 -12.20 -4.62 15.26
CA ARG A 234 -11.73 -5.24 14.01
C ARG A 234 -12.08 -6.73 13.95
N PRO A 235 -12.46 -7.26 12.78
CA PRO A 235 -12.90 -8.64 12.67
C PRO A 235 -11.75 -9.65 12.83
N VAL A 236 -12.01 -10.71 13.58
CA VAL A 236 -11.17 -11.90 13.65
C VAL A 236 -11.65 -12.90 12.63
N ARG A 237 -10.76 -13.31 11.70
CA ARG A 237 -11.12 -14.12 10.53
C ARG A 237 -10.28 -15.40 10.49
N PRO A 238 -10.82 -16.50 9.93
CA PRO A 238 -10.01 -17.68 9.62
C PRO A 238 -8.85 -17.32 8.71
N GLN A 239 -7.65 -17.82 9.06
CA GLN A 239 -6.44 -17.56 8.31
C GLN A 239 -5.98 -18.80 7.54
N VAL A 240 -5.39 -18.60 6.36
CA VAL A 240 -4.79 -19.66 5.54
C VAL A 240 -3.29 -19.44 5.38
N PRO A 241 -2.48 -20.51 5.27
CA PRO A 241 -1.05 -20.37 5.05
C PRO A 241 -0.73 -19.90 3.63
N CYS A 242 0.46 -19.32 3.47
CA CYS A 242 1.12 -19.19 2.18
C CYS A 242 2.17 -20.30 2.08
N TYR A 243 2.74 -20.49 0.89
CA TYR A 243 3.79 -21.50 0.70
C TYR A 243 5.00 -20.87 0.04
N LEU A 244 6.17 -21.45 0.30
CA LEU A 244 7.44 -21.04 -0.27
C LEU A 244 8.02 -22.19 -1.09
N THR A 245 8.31 -21.89 -2.35
CA THR A 245 9.12 -22.73 -3.24
C THR A 245 10.30 -21.90 -3.77
N ARG A 246 11.05 -22.42 -4.73
CA ARG A 246 12.22 -21.75 -5.27
C ARG A 246 12.48 -22.12 -6.72
N THR A 247 13.16 -21.23 -7.45
CA THR A 247 13.65 -21.56 -8.79
C THR A 247 14.81 -22.56 -8.73
N THR A 248 15.04 -23.27 -9.82
CA THR A 248 16.12 -24.25 -9.99
C THR A 248 17.09 -23.80 -11.09
N GLU A 249 18.22 -24.47 -11.20
CA GLU A 249 19.18 -24.24 -12.30
C GLU A 249 18.52 -24.44 -13.67
N GLU A 250 17.61 -25.40 -13.77
CA GLU A 250 16.83 -25.65 -14.97
C GLU A 250 15.89 -24.49 -15.30
N THR A 251 15.25 -23.89 -14.29
CA THR A 251 14.48 -22.63 -14.47
C THR A 251 15.36 -21.56 -15.13
N HIS A 252 16.58 -21.38 -14.63
CA HIS A 252 17.50 -20.34 -15.11
C HIS A 252 18.04 -20.66 -16.50
N ARG A 253 18.28 -21.95 -16.81
CA ARG A 253 18.67 -22.40 -18.16
C ARG A 253 17.59 -22.04 -19.19
N ILE A 254 16.34 -22.43 -18.93
CA ILE A 254 15.20 -22.13 -19.82
C ILE A 254 15.04 -20.62 -20.04
N ILE A 255 15.16 -19.82 -18.98
CA ILE A 255 15.09 -18.36 -19.08
C ILE A 255 16.20 -17.82 -20.00
N ARG A 256 17.46 -18.23 -19.77
CA ARG A 256 18.62 -17.77 -20.56
C ARG A 256 18.50 -18.12 -22.04
N GLU A 257 18.01 -19.31 -22.36
CA GLU A 257 17.79 -19.78 -23.73
C GLU A 257 16.66 -19.06 -24.47
N ASN A 258 15.86 -18.24 -23.79
CA ASN A 258 14.71 -17.56 -24.38
C ASN A 258 14.71 -16.03 -24.12
N LEU A 259 15.84 -15.45 -23.71
CA LEU A 259 15.97 -13.99 -23.50
C LEU A 259 15.75 -13.21 -24.81
N ASP A 260 16.09 -13.79 -25.95
CA ASP A 260 15.83 -13.27 -27.30
C ASP A 260 14.33 -13.06 -27.59
N LYS A 261 13.45 -13.75 -26.84
CA LYS A 261 11.98 -13.65 -26.99
C LYS A 261 11.34 -12.73 -25.97
N SER A 262 12.12 -12.11 -25.10
CA SER A 262 11.62 -11.15 -24.12
C SER A 262 11.48 -9.77 -24.76
N PRO A 263 10.30 -9.14 -24.70
CA PRO A 263 10.10 -7.80 -25.25
C PRO A 263 10.96 -6.74 -24.54
N MET A 264 11.38 -7.01 -23.30
CA MET A 264 12.31 -6.16 -22.57
C MET A 264 13.70 -6.14 -23.22
N PHE A 265 14.24 -7.32 -23.53
CA PHE A 265 15.61 -7.47 -24.06
C PHE A 265 15.69 -7.20 -25.57
N GLN A 266 14.56 -7.29 -26.28
CA GLN A 266 14.44 -6.90 -27.69
C GLN A 266 14.14 -5.40 -27.89
N GLY A 267 14.01 -4.61 -26.82
CA GLY A 267 13.71 -3.17 -26.93
C GLY A 267 12.32 -2.85 -27.46
N LEU A 268 11.36 -3.79 -27.37
CA LEU A 268 9.96 -3.58 -27.79
C LEU A 268 9.13 -2.78 -26.78
N ILE A 269 9.66 -2.56 -25.58
CA ILE A 269 9.03 -1.78 -24.52
C ILE A 269 9.88 -0.54 -24.30
N GLU A 270 9.30 0.62 -24.53
CA GLU A 270 9.92 1.93 -24.36
C GLU A 270 10.01 2.30 -22.87
N GLY A 271 9.00 1.88 -22.10
CA GLY A 271 8.86 2.18 -20.68
C GLY A 271 9.90 1.50 -19.80
N VAL A 272 10.47 2.27 -18.87
CA VAL A 272 11.45 1.76 -17.91
C VAL A 272 10.74 0.93 -16.82
N GLY A 273 11.31 -0.25 -16.52
CA GLY A 273 10.82 -1.15 -15.48
C GLY A 273 11.40 -0.90 -14.08
N PRO A 274 10.79 -1.44 -13.01
CA PRO A 274 11.24 -1.22 -11.63
C PRO A 274 12.61 -1.85 -11.34
N ARG A 275 13.53 -1.08 -10.74
CA ARG A 275 14.86 -1.58 -10.36
C ARG A 275 14.84 -2.59 -9.21
N TYR A 276 13.97 -2.38 -8.23
CA TYR A 276 13.94 -3.14 -6.96
C TYR A 276 13.00 -4.35 -6.99
N CYS A 277 12.14 -4.47 -8.00
CA CYS A 277 11.27 -5.63 -8.21
C CYS A 277 11.30 -6.07 -9.68
N PRO A 278 12.49 -6.45 -10.20
CA PRO A 278 12.61 -6.83 -11.59
C PRO A 278 11.87 -8.14 -11.90
N SER A 279 11.56 -8.37 -13.17
CA SER A 279 11.01 -9.63 -13.65
C SER A 279 11.99 -10.78 -13.39
N ILE A 280 11.50 -12.03 -13.39
CA ILE A 280 12.34 -13.19 -13.13
C ILE A 280 13.44 -13.33 -14.18
N GLU A 281 13.16 -13.02 -15.45
CA GLU A 281 14.19 -12.99 -16.50
C GLU A 281 15.29 -11.96 -16.24
N ASP A 282 14.96 -10.79 -15.69
CA ASP A 282 15.93 -9.74 -15.37
C ASP A 282 16.70 -10.06 -14.07
N LYS A 283 16.06 -10.71 -13.09
CA LYS A 283 16.74 -11.22 -11.88
C LYS A 283 17.83 -12.23 -12.22
N VAL A 284 17.52 -13.20 -13.09
CA VAL A 284 18.47 -14.24 -13.50
C VAL A 284 19.68 -13.65 -14.21
N VAL A 285 19.50 -12.58 -14.99
CA VAL A 285 20.61 -11.89 -15.67
C VAL A 285 21.42 -11.05 -14.68
N ARG A 286 20.78 -10.19 -13.87
CA ARG A 286 21.46 -9.28 -12.94
C ARG A 286 22.15 -9.98 -11.78
N PHE A 287 21.60 -11.12 -11.37
CA PHE A 287 22.09 -11.90 -10.24
C PHE A 287 22.46 -13.32 -10.66
N ALA A 288 23.19 -13.44 -11.77
CA ALA A 288 23.57 -14.73 -12.38
C ALA A 288 24.35 -15.66 -11.44
N GLN A 289 25.01 -15.12 -10.41
CA GLN A 289 25.70 -15.87 -9.36
C GLN A 289 24.77 -16.53 -8.34
N ASN A 290 23.51 -16.09 -8.24
CA ASN A 290 22.55 -16.68 -7.32
C ASN A 290 21.95 -17.94 -7.96
N PRO A 291 22.16 -19.15 -7.38
CA PRO A 291 21.71 -20.39 -8.00
C PRO A 291 20.19 -20.60 -7.88
N SER A 292 19.50 -19.80 -7.08
CA SER A 292 18.07 -19.95 -6.81
C SER A 292 17.46 -18.64 -6.29
N HIS A 293 16.15 -18.48 -6.51
CA HIS A 293 15.35 -17.37 -6.00
C HIS A 293 14.09 -17.90 -5.29
N HIS A 294 13.77 -17.30 -4.14
CA HIS A 294 12.53 -17.57 -3.41
C HIS A 294 11.29 -17.14 -4.19
N ILE A 295 10.26 -18.01 -4.18
CA ILE A 295 8.96 -17.79 -4.82
C ILE A 295 7.87 -18.06 -3.81
N PHE A 296 7.03 -17.07 -3.53
CA PHE A 296 5.86 -17.25 -2.66
C PHE A 296 4.65 -17.65 -3.50
N VAL A 297 3.90 -18.63 -2.98
CA VAL A 297 2.69 -19.18 -3.57
C VAL A 297 1.54 -18.73 -2.67
N GLU A 298 0.80 -17.74 -3.15
CA GLU A 298 -0.12 -16.94 -2.34
C GLU A 298 -1.56 -17.08 -2.86
N PRO A 299 -2.52 -17.55 -2.04
CA PRO A 299 -3.92 -17.60 -2.45
C PRO A 299 -4.46 -16.20 -2.79
N GLU A 300 -5.22 -16.04 -3.88
CA GLU A 300 -5.84 -14.73 -4.20
C GLU A 300 -7.16 -14.46 -3.43
N GLY A 301 -7.74 -15.50 -2.82
CA GLY A 301 -8.97 -15.40 -2.02
C GLY A 301 -9.50 -16.78 -1.60
N LEU A 302 -10.48 -16.80 -0.69
CA LEU A 302 -11.04 -18.06 -0.16
C LEU A 302 -12.00 -18.71 -1.16
N GLY A 303 -12.73 -17.90 -1.93
CA GLY A 303 -13.72 -18.33 -2.91
C GLY A 303 -13.17 -18.67 -4.29
N THR A 304 -11.85 -18.65 -4.49
CA THR A 304 -11.21 -18.89 -5.79
C THR A 304 -10.18 -20.02 -5.72
N TYR A 305 -9.88 -20.60 -6.89
CA TYR A 305 -8.75 -21.51 -7.09
C TYR A 305 -7.52 -20.81 -7.68
N GLU A 306 -7.59 -19.50 -7.94
CA GLU A 306 -6.43 -18.72 -8.40
C GLU A 306 -5.38 -18.53 -7.29
N VAL A 307 -4.13 -18.82 -7.63
CA VAL A 307 -2.96 -18.65 -6.78
C VAL A 307 -1.93 -17.78 -7.48
N TYR A 308 -1.44 -16.76 -6.78
CA TYR A 308 -0.46 -15.80 -7.25
C TYR A 308 0.97 -16.30 -6.98
N ILE A 309 1.80 -16.37 -8.02
CA ILE A 309 3.18 -16.87 -7.93
C ILE A 309 4.16 -15.69 -7.75
N GLN A 310 4.16 -15.12 -6.54
CA GLN A 310 4.94 -13.93 -6.22
C GLN A 310 6.45 -14.16 -6.42
N GLY A 311 7.09 -13.18 -7.08
CA GLY A 311 8.51 -13.24 -7.41
C GLY A 311 8.79 -13.78 -8.81
N PHE A 312 7.77 -14.27 -9.51
CA PHE A 312 7.84 -14.87 -10.84
C PHE A 312 7.19 -14.02 -11.94
N SER A 313 7.19 -12.69 -11.78
CA SER A 313 6.74 -11.75 -12.81
C SER A 313 7.55 -11.93 -14.08
N SER A 314 6.91 -12.00 -15.25
CA SER A 314 7.61 -12.21 -16.51
C SER A 314 6.87 -11.58 -17.69
N SER A 315 7.60 -11.35 -18.76
CA SER A 315 7.07 -10.96 -20.07
C SER A 315 7.48 -11.92 -21.19
N LEU A 316 8.04 -13.10 -20.85
CA LEU A 316 8.37 -14.15 -21.81
C LEU A 316 7.12 -14.74 -22.51
N PRO A 317 7.27 -15.45 -23.64
CA PRO A 317 6.16 -16.16 -24.29
C PRO A 317 5.47 -17.16 -23.36
N ALA A 318 4.15 -17.35 -23.52
CA ALA A 318 3.34 -18.18 -22.63
C ALA A 318 3.80 -19.65 -22.56
N ASP A 319 4.27 -20.23 -23.67
CA ASP A 319 4.82 -21.59 -23.70
C ASP A 319 6.12 -21.71 -22.90
N VAL A 320 6.99 -20.70 -22.98
CA VAL A 320 8.20 -20.61 -22.17
C VAL A 320 7.86 -20.43 -20.69
N GLN A 321 6.85 -19.62 -20.39
CA GLN A 321 6.38 -19.43 -19.01
C GLN A 321 5.93 -20.74 -18.37
N VAL A 322 5.19 -21.58 -19.10
CA VAL A 322 4.78 -22.92 -18.62
C VAL A 322 5.99 -23.80 -18.36
N LYS A 323 6.95 -23.86 -19.31
CA LYS A 323 8.18 -24.64 -19.16
C LYS A 323 8.97 -24.24 -17.92
N MET A 324 9.23 -22.94 -17.72
CA MET A 324 9.96 -22.47 -16.55
C MET A 324 9.17 -22.69 -15.25
N LEU A 325 7.85 -22.53 -15.24
CA LEU A 325 7.01 -22.75 -14.06
C LEU A 325 7.06 -24.20 -13.59
N HIS A 326 7.01 -25.16 -14.52
CA HIS A 326 7.03 -26.60 -14.23
C HIS A 326 8.37 -27.10 -13.67
N THR A 327 9.41 -26.26 -13.65
CA THR A 327 10.69 -26.60 -13.00
C THR A 327 10.75 -26.25 -11.52
N LEU A 328 9.76 -25.52 -11.00
CA LEU A 328 9.69 -25.16 -9.58
C LEU A 328 9.13 -26.37 -8.79
N PRO A 329 9.76 -26.77 -7.67
CA PRO A 329 9.25 -27.86 -6.84
C PRO A 329 7.80 -27.60 -6.39
N GLY A 330 6.93 -28.57 -6.66
CA GLY A 330 5.50 -28.51 -6.36
C GLY A 330 4.63 -27.90 -7.46
N LEU A 331 5.22 -27.36 -8.53
CA LEU A 331 4.51 -26.76 -9.66
C LEU A 331 4.69 -27.54 -10.97
N GLU A 332 5.17 -28.79 -10.92
CA GLU A 332 5.51 -29.58 -12.11
C GLU A 332 4.32 -29.87 -13.04
N LYS A 333 3.10 -29.80 -12.50
CA LYS A 333 1.84 -30.00 -13.24
C LYS A 333 0.91 -28.80 -13.14
N ALA A 334 1.43 -27.64 -12.70
CA ALA A 334 0.60 -26.48 -12.45
C ALA A 334 -0.11 -26.02 -13.74
N HIS A 335 -1.42 -25.88 -13.67
CA HIS A 335 -2.23 -25.33 -14.75
C HIS A 335 -2.24 -23.80 -14.63
N VAL A 336 -1.77 -23.12 -15.68
CA VAL A 336 -1.74 -21.66 -15.76
C VAL A 336 -3.11 -21.14 -16.19
N ILE A 337 -3.79 -20.41 -15.30
CA ILE A 337 -5.08 -19.76 -15.56
C ILE A 337 -4.87 -18.42 -16.29
N LYS A 338 -3.91 -17.62 -15.82
CA LYS A 338 -3.53 -16.34 -16.43
C LYS A 338 -2.03 -16.31 -16.67
N PRO A 339 -1.55 -15.99 -17.87
CA PRO A 339 -0.13 -15.83 -18.11
C PRO A 339 0.43 -14.64 -17.34
N ALA A 340 1.73 -14.68 -17.06
CA ALA A 340 2.49 -13.51 -16.70
C ALA A 340 2.51 -12.54 -17.88
N TYR A 341 2.54 -11.24 -17.58
CA TYR A 341 2.67 -10.23 -18.62
C TYR A 341 3.33 -8.97 -18.07
N ALA A 342 3.78 -8.12 -18.99
CA ALA A 342 4.12 -6.75 -18.69
C ALA A 342 3.08 -5.79 -19.26
N VAL A 343 2.83 -4.69 -18.55
CA VAL A 343 2.05 -3.55 -19.03
C VAL A 343 2.95 -2.33 -19.10
N GLU A 344 2.95 -1.68 -20.25
CA GLU A 344 3.48 -0.34 -20.45
C GLU A 344 2.31 0.66 -20.42
N TYR A 345 2.52 1.82 -19.83
CA TYR A 345 1.48 2.85 -19.68
C TYR A 345 2.09 4.24 -19.62
N ASP A 346 1.27 5.23 -19.94
CA ASP A 346 1.63 6.64 -19.85
C ASP A 346 1.56 7.13 -18.39
N TYR A 347 2.53 7.95 -18.01
CA TYR A 347 2.56 8.62 -16.71
C TYR A 347 2.99 10.08 -16.85
N VAL A 348 2.62 10.89 -15.86
CA VAL A 348 2.99 12.30 -15.73
C VAL A 348 4.10 12.40 -14.69
N PRO A 349 5.32 12.84 -15.06
CA PRO A 349 6.37 13.11 -14.08
C PRO A 349 5.90 14.10 -13.01
N ALA A 350 5.91 13.66 -11.75
CA ALA A 350 5.39 14.41 -10.61
C ALA A 350 6.16 15.69 -10.28
N VAL A 351 7.33 15.91 -10.88
CA VAL A 351 8.02 17.22 -10.86
C VAL A 351 7.15 18.36 -11.43
N GLN A 352 6.10 18.02 -12.18
CA GLN A 352 5.10 18.95 -12.72
C GLN A 352 3.98 19.30 -11.71
N THR A 353 3.98 18.70 -10.53
CA THR A 353 3.03 19.01 -9.45
C THR A 353 3.71 19.77 -8.31
N MET A 354 2.91 20.44 -7.48
CA MET A 354 3.31 20.92 -6.15
C MET A 354 3.29 19.76 -5.15
N HIS A 355 3.78 19.96 -3.93
CA HIS A 355 3.69 18.98 -2.83
C HIS A 355 2.25 18.70 -2.41
N SER A 356 1.32 19.60 -2.73
CA SER A 356 -0.13 19.37 -2.64
C SER A 356 -0.69 18.37 -3.67
N LEU A 357 0.13 17.88 -4.61
CA LEU A 357 -0.21 17.07 -5.79
C LEU A 357 -1.03 17.81 -6.88
N MET A 358 -1.25 19.12 -6.71
CA MET A 358 -1.84 19.96 -7.74
C MET A 358 -0.83 20.23 -8.86
N SER A 359 -1.27 20.23 -10.11
CA SER A 359 -0.47 20.64 -11.26
C SER A 359 0.04 22.07 -11.08
N LYS A 360 1.31 22.30 -11.45
CA LYS A 360 1.90 23.64 -11.52
C LYS A 360 1.35 24.46 -12.68
N ASN A 361 0.92 23.80 -13.75
CA ASN A 361 0.49 24.45 -15.00
C ASN A 361 -1.01 24.72 -15.05
N ILE A 362 -1.82 23.83 -14.45
CA ILE A 362 -3.29 23.87 -14.52
C ILE A 362 -3.86 23.83 -13.10
N GLN A 363 -4.41 24.94 -12.62
CA GLN A 363 -4.99 25.00 -11.29
C GLN A 363 -6.24 24.11 -11.17
N GLY A 364 -6.40 23.46 -10.02
CA GLY A 364 -7.49 22.53 -9.75
C GLY A 364 -7.34 21.13 -10.39
N LEU A 365 -6.32 20.90 -11.22
CA LEU A 365 -5.98 19.58 -11.74
C LEU A 365 -4.97 18.89 -10.80
N PHE A 366 -5.32 17.72 -10.29
CA PHE A 366 -4.49 16.92 -9.39
C PHE A 366 -4.15 15.57 -10.03
N PHE A 367 -3.01 15.02 -9.63
CA PHE A 367 -2.57 13.69 -10.05
C PHE A 367 -2.24 12.83 -8.85
N ALA A 368 -2.69 11.58 -8.83
CA ALA A 368 -2.40 10.67 -7.73
C ALA A 368 -2.25 9.21 -8.16
N GLY A 369 -1.27 8.55 -7.55
CA GLY A 369 -1.01 7.12 -7.72
C GLY A 369 -0.10 6.80 -8.88
N GLN A 370 -0.43 5.76 -9.63
CA GLN A 370 0.50 5.23 -10.63
C GLN A 370 0.71 6.17 -11.82
N ILE A 371 -0.22 7.11 -12.08
CA ILE A 371 -0.03 8.19 -13.05
C ILE A 371 1.10 9.15 -12.65
N ASN A 372 1.44 9.27 -11.36
CA ASN A 372 2.62 10.02 -10.88
C ASN A 372 3.92 9.20 -10.94
N GLY A 373 3.87 8.01 -11.53
CA GLY A 373 5.00 7.10 -11.67
C GLY A 373 5.35 6.30 -10.41
N THR A 374 4.45 6.18 -9.44
CA THR A 374 4.58 5.23 -8.33
C THR A 374 4.13 3.82 -8.71
N SER A 375 4.55 2.81 -7.94
CA SER A 375 4.11 1.42 -8.12
C SER A 375 3.81 0.77 -6.77
N GLY A 376 2.53 0.74 -6.41
CA GLY A 376 2.05 0.11 -5.20
C GLY A 376 0.67 0.63 -4.81
N TYR A 377 -0.12 -0.20 -4.13
CA TYR A 377 -1.47 0.15 -3.72
C TYR A 377 -1.45 1.22 -2.64
N GLU A 378 -0.54 1.05 -1.68
CA GLU A 378 -0.38 1.89 -0.51
C GLU A 378 0.16 3.27 -0.88
N GLU A 379 1.20 3.33 -1.73
CA GLU A 379 1.70 4.58 -2.29
C GLU A 379 0.61 5.32 -3.06
N ALA A 380 -0.21 4.59 -3.83
CA ALA A 380 -1.29 5.19 -4.60
C ALA A 380 -2.42 5.73 -3.71
N ALA A 381 -2.87 4.93 -2.74
CA ALA A 381 -3.88 5.33 -1.77
C ALA A 381 -3.45 6.55 -0.95
N GLY A 382 -2.19 6.58 -0.48
CA GLY A 382 -1.64 7.72 0.25
C GLY A 382 -1.67 9.01 -0.57
N GLN A 383 -1.28 8.95 -1.85
CA GLN A 383 -1.40 10.11 -2.76
C GLN A 383 -2.87 10.48 -3.01
N GLY A 384 -3.74 9.49 -3.21
CA GLY A 384 -5.16 9.69 -3.45
C GLY A 384 -5.84 10.44 -2.32
N LEU A 385 -5.57 10.03 -1.07
CA LEU A 385 -6.05 10.68 0.13
C LEU A 385 -5.67 12.16 0.16
N ILE A 386 -4.38 12.48 -0.04
CA ILE A 386 -3.87 13.86 -0.04
C ILE A 386 -4.48 14.68 -1.19
N ALA A 387 -4.56 14.13 -2.40
CA ALA A 387 -5.16 14.80 -3.53
C ALA A 387 -6.65 15.08 -3.32
N GLY A 388 -7.40 14.16 -2.70
CA GLY A 388 -8.82 14.36 -2.36
C GLY A 388 -9.02 15.45 -1.31
N ILE A 389 -8.20 15.46 -0.25
CA ILE A 389 -8.20 16.53 0.75
C ILE A 389 -7.90 17.89 0.11
N ASN A 390 -6.85 17.96 -0.72
CA ASN A 390 -6.42 19.22 -1.33
C ASN A 390 -7.34 19.71 -2.44
N ALA A 391 -8.05 18.83 -3.13
CA ALA A 391 -9.13 19.25 -4.02
C ALA A 391 -10.20 20.03 -3.24
N VAL A 392 -10.57 19.58 -2.03
CA VAL A 392 -11.53 20.31 -1.18
C VAL A 392 -10.93 21.59 -0.60
N ASN A 393 -9.66 21.58 -0.16
CA ASN A 393 -8.98 22.79 0.29
C ASN A 393 -8.94 23.85 -0.82
N TYR A 394 -8.67 23.45 -2.06
CA TYR A 394 -8.72 24.34 -3.23
C TYR A 394 -10.13 24.91 -3.46
N LEU A 395 -11.16 24.07 -3.41
CA LEU A 395 -12.55 24.50 -3.56
C LEU A 395 -12.95 25.56 -2.53
N ASN A 396 -12.44 25.42 -1.30
CA ASN A 396 -12.72 26.27 -0.14
C ASN A 396 -11.72 27.43 0.03
N ASN A 397 -10.74 27.59 -0.88
CA ASN A 397 -9.64 28.56 -0.74
C ASN A 397 -8.91 28.46 0.62
N SER A 398 -8.76 27.23 1.12
CA SER A 398 -8.07 26.91 2.37
C SER A 398 -6.61 26.52 2.10
N GLU A 399 -5.79 26.52 3.15
CA GLU A 399 -4.39 26.07 3.06
C GLU A 399 -4.30 24.62 2.59
N MET A 400 -3.39 24.34 1.66
CA MET A 400 -3.14 22.97 1.19
C MET A 400 -2.46 22.15 2.29
N LEU A 401 -2.90 20.90 2.44
CA LEU A 401 -2.20 19.93 3.25
C LEU A 401 -0.94 19.47 2.52
N GLU A 402 0.21 19.77 3.10
CA GLU A 402 1.50 19.24 2.69
C GLU A 402 2.13 18.52 3.87
N LEU A 403 2.41 17.23 3.73
CA LEU A 403 3.03 16.44 4.77
C LEU A 403 4.55 16.51 4.64
N SER A 404 5.22 16.89 5.72
CA SER A 404 6.68 16.86 5.81
C SER A 404 7.22 15.43 5.70
N ARG A 405 8.41 15.29 5.09
CA ARG A 405 9.20 14.05 5.14
C ARG A 405 9.51 13.59 6.56
N SER A 406 9.64 14.53 7.50
CA SER A 406 9.93 14.23 8.91
C SER A 406 8.70 13.79 9.71
N SER A 407 7.49 14.00 9.17
CA SER A 407 6.25 13.64 9.86
C SER A 407 5.62 12.35 9.35
N SER A 408 5.91 11.92 8.11
CA SER A 408 5.27 10.74 7.51
C SER A 408 6.02 10.11 6.34
N TYR A 409 5.74 8.82 6.09
CA TYR A 409 6.14 8.12 4.87
C TYR A 409 5.37 8.65 3.65
N ILE A 410 4.11 9.07 3.80
CA ILE A 410 3.36 9.76 2.73
C ILE A 410 4.07 11.05 2.32
N GLY A 411 4.53 11.87 3.27
CA GLY A 411 5.30 13.09 3.00
C GLY A 411 6.65 12.78 2.32
N THR A 412 7.35 11.74 2.78
CA THR A 412 8.58 11.25 2.14
C THR A 412 8.35 10.81 0.69
N LEU A 413 7.26 10.07 0.44
CA LEU A 413 6.85 9.61 -0.89
C LEU A 413 6.58 10.79 -1.82
N ILE A 414 5.74 11.73 -1.40
CA ILE A 414 5.32 12.86 -2.24
C ILE A 414 6.52 13.76 -2.53
N ASP A 415 7.32 14.10 -1.52
CA ASP A 415 8.50 14.92 -1.72
C ASP A 415 9.51 14.29 -2.68
N ASP A 416 9.78 12.98 -2.55
CA ASP A 416 10.66 12.28 -3.49
C ASP A 416 10.15 12.36 -4.94
N LEU A 417 8.84 12.23 -5.15
CA LEU A 417 8.23 12.29 -6.48
C LEU A 417 8.26 13.70 -7.10
N VAL A 418 8.01 14.72 -6.27
CA VAL A 418 7.94 16.12 -6.71
C VAL A 418 9.33 16.72 -6.92
N THR A 419 10.31 16.28 -6.13
CA THR A 419 11.66 16.86 -6.15
C THR A 419 12.61 16.11 -7.09
N LYS A 420 12.38 14.82 -7.37
CA LYS A 420 13.28 13.99 -8.19
C LYS A 420 12.59 13.51 -9.48
N ASP A 421 13.25 13.68 -10.63
CA ASP A 421 12.78 13.06 -11.87
C ASP A 421 13.04 11.54 -11.84
N ILE A 422 12.01 10.81 -11.43
CA ILE A 422 12.06 9.35 -11.32
C ILE A 422 12.25 8.70 -12.69
N GLN A 423 13.22 7.78 -12.76
CA GLN A 423 13.57 7.07 -14.00
C GLN A 423 12.91 5.69 -14.08
N ASP A 424 12.41 5.17 -12.96
CA ASP A 424 11.71 3.89 -12.86
C ASP A 424 10.52 4.01 -11.88
N PRO A 425 9.56 3.08 -11.91
CA PRO A 425 8.38 3.18 -11.05
C PRO A 425 8.77 3.24 -9.57
N TYR A 426 8.44 4.36 -8.92
CA TYR A 426 8.84 4.63 -7.55
C TYR A 426 8.17 3.66 -6.57
N ARG A 427 8.97 3.10 -5.66
CA ARG A 427 8.51 2.23 -4.56
C ARG A 427 9.04 2.74 -3.24
N MET A 428 8.18 2.81 -2.23
CA MET A 428 8.63 3.17 -0.90
C MET A 428 9.43 2.03 -0.29
N LEU A 429 10.56 2.38 0.32
CA LEU A 429 11.43 1.48 1.06
C LEU A 429 11.76 2.13 2.40
N THR A 430 11.91 1.34 3.45
CA THR A 430 12.25 1.86 4.79
C THR A 430 13.58 2.61 4.81
N SER A 431 14.50 2.26 3.90
CA SER A 431 15.80 2.93 3.75
C SER A 431 15.73 4.32 3.12
N ARG A 432 14.58 4.73 2.57
CA ARG A 432 14.41 6.05 1.93
C ARG A 432 13.96 7.14 2.90
N SER A 433 13.62 6.77 4.15
CA SER A 433 13.30 7.73 5.20
C SER A 433 14.49 7.86 6.15
N GLU A 434 15.03 9.07 6.26
CA GLU A 434 16.06 9.43 7.23
C GLU A 434 15.51 9.34 8.68
N TYR A 435 14.19 9.48 8.83
CA TYR A 435 13.46 9.52 10.10
C TYR A 435 12.80 8.19 10.49
N ARG A 436 13.26 7.07 9.94
CA ARG A 436 12.65 5.73 10.13
C ARG A 436 12.43 5.30 11.59
N LEU A 437 13.18 5.84 12.55
CA LEU A 437 12.99 5.56 13.98
C LEU A 437 11.77 6.28 14.57
N LEU A 438 11.47 7.47 14.06
CA LEU A 438 10.31 8.29 14.44
C LEU A 438 9.05 7.85 13.68
N LEU A 439 9.23 7.50 12.40
CA LEU A 439 8.16 7.17 11.46
C LEU A 439 7.86 5.67 11.46
N ARG A 440 7.21 5.21 12.52
CA ARG A 440 6.86 3.81 12.69
C ARG A 440 5.40 3.56 12.31
N GLN A 441 5.10 2.31 11.99
CA GLN A 441 3.72 1.89 11.75
C GLN A 441 2.87 1.97 13.02
N ASP A 442 3.49 1.76 14.18
CA ASP A 442 2.78 1.63 15.46
C ASP A 442 2.29 2.97 16.03
N ASN A 443 2.94 4.09 15.67
CA ASN A 443 2.67 5.43 16.19
C ASN A 443 2.12 6.40 15.13
N ALA A 444 1.60 5.88 14.01
CA ALA A 444 1.07 6.72 12.94
C ALA A 444 -0.11 7.60 13.41
N ASP A 445 -0.93 7.08 14.31
CA ASP A 445 -2.01 7.81 14.97
C ASP A 445 -1.50 8.98 15.81
N ALA A 446 -0.48 8.75 16.65
CA ALA A 446 0.17 9.82 17.42
C ALA A 446 0.76 10.93 16.55
N ARG A 447 1.12 10.62 15.30
CA ARG A 447 1.70 11.60 14.36
C ARG A 447 0.65 12.35 13.56
N LEU A 448 -0.46 11.70 13.18
CA LEU A 448 -1.32 12.19 12.10
C LEU A 448 -2.82 12.30 12.47
N THR A 449 -3.30 11.68 13.55
CA THR A 449 -4.73 11.71 13.89
C THR A 449 -5.23 13.12 14.19
N GLU A 450 -4.44 13.96 14.86
CA GLU A 450 -4.79 15.36 15.10
C GLU A 450 -4.91 16.17 13.80
N ILE A 451 -4.07 15.86 12.80
CA ILE A 451 -4.15 16.47 11.47
C ILE A 451 -5.45 16.02 10.79
N GLY A 452 -5.74 14.72 10.78
CA GLY A 452 -7.01 14.18 10.23
C GLY A 452 -8.25 14.77 10.90
N ARG A 453 -8.18 15.01 12.22
CA ARG A 453 -9.23 15.68 12.99
C ARG A 453 -9.41 17.14 12.59
N LYS A 454 -8.32 17.91 12.47
CA LYS A 454 -8.35 19.31 12.03
C LYS A 454 -8.93 19.47 10.62
N ILE A 455 -8.64 18.51 9.73
CA ILE A 455 -9.16 18.48 8.36
C ILE A 455 -10.67 18.14 8.33
N GLY A 456 -11.14 17.32 9.29
CA GLY A 456 -12.54 16.89 9.39
C GLY A 456 -12.81 15.47 8.92
N LEU A 457 -11.77 14.64 8.73
CA LEU A 457 -11.90 13.23 8.35
C LEU A 457 -12.00 12.28 9.55
N ILE A 458 -11.60 12.73 10.74
CA ILE A 458 -11.68 11.97 11.99
C ILE A 458 -12.86 12.48 12.82
N ASP A 459 -13.84 11.62 13.06
CA ASP A 459 -15.02 11.93 13.87
C ASP A 459 -14.73 11.92 15.39
N ASP A 460 -15.72 12.30 16.19
CA ASP A 460 -15.59 12.41 17.65
C ASP A 460 -15.31 11.06 18.31
N ALA A 461 -15.90 9.98 17.78
CA ALA A 461 -15.75 8.65 18.32
C ALA A 461 -14.33 8.12 18.11
N GLN A 462 -13.80 8.26 16.89
CA GLN A 462 -12.43 7.87 16.57
C GLN A 462 -11.41 8.78 17.27
N PHE A 463 -11.68 10.09 17.38
CA PHE A 463 -10.79 10.99 18.11
C PHE A 463 -10.74 10.66 19.60
N LYS A 464 -11.88 10.25 20.21
CA LYS A 464 -11.92 9.79 21.60
C LYS A 464 -11.09 8.52 21.83
N VAL A 465 -11.17 7.54 20.93
CA VAL A 465 -10.33 6.32 20.99
C VAL A 465 -8.84 6.69 20.97
N TYR A 466 -8.47 7.64 20.10
CA TYR A 466 -7.11 8.17 20.04
C TYR A 466 -6.68 8.84 21.35
N THR A 467 -7.47 9.77 21.89
CA THR A 467 -7.09 10.51 23.10
C THR A 467 -7.01 9.61 24.33
N GLU A 468 -7.93 8.64 24.48
CA GLU A 468 -7.87 7.65 25.55
C GLU A 468 -6.60 6.79 25.47
N LYS A 469 -6.21 6.38 24.25
CA LYS A 469 -4.94 5.67 24.03
C LYS A 469 -3.74 6.52 24.46
N GLN A 470 -3.65 7.78 24.03
CA GLN A 470 -2.52 8.65 24.41
C GLN A 470 -2.45 8.88 25.91
N GLN A 471 -3.58 9.15 26.57
CA GLN A 471 -3.66 9.32 28.02
C GLN A 471 -3.20 8.07 28.78
N ASN A 472 -3.59 6.88 28.30
CA ASN A 472 -3.16 5.63 28.93
C ASN A 472 -1.66 5.35 28.72
N ILE A 473 -1.10 5.72 27.56
CA ILE A 473 0.35 5.66 27.33
C ILE A 473 1.08 6.58 28.32
N GLU A 474 0.65 7.83 28.45
CA GLU A 474 1.26 8.80 29.38
C GLU A 474 1.16 8.37 30.85
N LYS A 475 -0.01 7.84 31.25
CA LYS A 475 -0.25 7.31 32.59
C LYS A 475 0.68 6.14 32.90
N GLU A 476 0.81 5.19 31.97
CA GLU A 476 1.63 4.01 32.15
C GLU A 476 3.13 4.33 32.11
N MET A 477 3.55 5.26 31.24
CA MET A 477 4.91 5.81 31.24
C MET A 477 5.25 6.42 32.60
N SER A 478 4.40 7.31 33.10
CA SER A 478 4.57 7.96 34.41
C SER A 478 4.66 6.94 35.55
N ARG A 479 3.81 5.89 35.50
CA ARG A 479 3.85 4.81 36.48
C ARG A 479 5.17 4.05 36.45
N LEU A 480 5.63 3.59 35.29
CA LEU A 480 6.88 2.82 35.18
C LEU A 480 8.11 3.64 35.57
N LEU A 481 8.07 4.96 35.38
CA LEU A 481 9.12 5.87 35.80
C LEU A 481 9.22 6.02 37.32
N GLU A 482 8.16 5.76 38.10
CA GLU A 482 8.19 5.87 39.57
C GLU A 482 8.10 4.54 40.30
N HIS A 483 7.44 3.54 39.71
CA HIS A 483 7.24 2.21 40.29
C HIS A 483 8.55 1.47 40.45
N LYS A 484 8.82 0.97 41.66
CA LYS A 484 10.04 0.22 41.98
C LYS A 484 9.73 -1.26 42.10
N ILE A 485 10.52 -2.08 41.42
CA ILE A 485 10.47 -3.53 41.53
C ILE A 485 11.57 -3.96 42.51
N SER A 486 11.20 -4.70 43.56
CA SER A 486 12.13 -5.18 44.59
C SER A 486 12.96 -6.36 44.08
N ALA A 487 14.24 -6.43 44.48
CA ALA A 487 15.11 -7.55 44.18
C ALA A 487 14.84 -8.72 45.13
N THR A 488 13.86 -9.55 44.80
CA THR A 488 13.54 -10.78 45.55
C THR A 488 14.04 -12.01 44.81
N ASP A 489 14.20 -13.13 45.52
CA ASP A 489 14.63 -14.39 44.91
C ASP A 489 13.71 -14.84 43.78
N LYS A 490 12.38 -14.68 43.96
CA LYS A 490 11.36 -14.98 42.93
C LYS A 490 11.55 -14.13 41.68
N VAL A 491 11.82 -12.82 41.83
CA VAL A 491 12.07 -11.93 40.69
C VAL A 491 13.34 -12.34 39.96
N ASN A 492 14.42 -12.61 40.70
CA ASN A 492 15.70 -13.01 40.10
C ASN A 492 15.65 -14.39 39.44
N GLU A 493 14.86 -15.33 39.96
CA GLU A 493 14.61 -16.63 39.32
C GLU A 493 13.98 -16.47 37.93
N ILE A 494 13.03 -15.54 37.79
CA ILE A 494 12.39 -15.25 36.51
C ILE A 494 13.37 -14.52 35.57
N LEU A 495 14.06 -13.47 36.06
CA LEU A 495 15.03 -12.71 35.26
C LEU A 495 16.17 -13.60 34.73
N ALA A 496 16.60 -14.60 35.51
CA ALA A 496 17.64 -15.54 35.11
C ALA A 496 17.29 -16.33 33.84
N LYS A 497 15.99 -16.61 33.59
CA LYS A 497 15.51 -17.25 32.35
C LYS A 497 15.81 -16.42 31.10
N TYR A 498 15.98 -15.11 31.26
CA TYR A 498 16.29 -14.15 30.21
C TYR A 498 17.75 -13.66 30.25
N GLY A 499 18.60 -14.30 31.07
CA GLY A 499 20.01 -13.92 31.21
C GLY A 499 20.23 -12.60 31.95
N GLU A 500 19.27 -12.20 32.78
CA GLU A 500 19.28 -10.93 33.52
C GLU A 500 19.22 -11.18 35.03
N ASN A 501 19.67 -10.22 35.84
CA ASN A 501 19.54 -10.26 37.30
C ASN A 501 19.45 -8.85 37.90
N MET A 502 19.06 -8.75 39.16
CA MET A 502 18.93 -7.49 39.87
C MET A 502 19.41 -7.64 41.32
N GLU A 503 20.45 -6.89 41.68
CA GLU A 503 21.04 -6.91 43.04
C GLU A 503 20.29 -6.01 44.03
N ARG A 504 19.67 -4.93 43.54
CA ARG A 504 18.90 -3.96 44.32
C ARG A 504 17.65 -3.56 43.55
N GLY A 505 16.57 -3.27 44.27
CA GLY A 505 15.35 -2.82 43.62
C GLY A 505 15.56 -1.56 42.79
N MET A 506 14.99 -1.53 41.59
CA MET A 506 15.15 -0.45 40.63
C MET A 506 13.81 -0.03 40.02
N LYS A 507 13.78 1.12 39.35
CA LYS A 507 12.56 1.60 38.69
C LYS A 507 12.21 0.66 37.52
N ALA A 508 10.93 0.37 37.33
CA ALA A 508 10.48 -0.55 36.29
C ALA A 508 10.92 -0.07 34.88
N ALA A 509 10.92 1.25 34.65
CA ALA A 509 11.45 1.83 33.41
C ALA A 509 12.95 1.60 33.21
N GLU A 510 13.76 1.61 34.27
CA GLU A 510 15.20 1.33 34.18
C GLU A 510 15.45 -0.14 33.84
N LEU A 511 14.64 -1.04 34.41
CA LEU A 511 14.70 -2.47 34.09
C LEU A 511 14.25 -2.73 32.64
N LEU A 512 13.21 -2.04 32.17
CA LEU A 512 12.70 -2.18 30.79
C LEU A 512 13.67 -1.68 29.72
N LYS A 513 14.61 -0.78 30.07
CA LYS A 513 15.68 -0.34 29.16
C LYS A 513 16.67 -1.45 28.83
N ARG A 514 16.70 -2.56 29.59
CA ARG A 514 17.60 -3.68 29.31
C ARG A 514 17.15 -4.44 28.06
N PRO A 515 18.09 -4.88 27.18
CA PRO A 515 17.74 -5.46 25.88
C PRO A 515 16.81 -6.68 25.95
N ASN A 516 16.99 -7.54 26.97
CA ASN A 516 16.28 -8.80 27.11
C ASN A 516 14.98 -8.70 27.90
N ILE A 517 14.65 -7.53 28.45
CA ILE A 517 13.45 -7.32 29.27
C ILE A 517 12.35 -6.70 28.42
N THR A 518 11.15 -7.27 28.44
CA THR A 518 9.96 -6.75 27.75
C THR A 518 8.88 -6.39 28.76
N TYR A 519 7.85 -5.69 28.31
CA TYR A 519 6.72 -5.38 29.19
C TYR A 519 6.02 -6.65 29.71
N LYS A 520 5.93 -7.71 28.88
CA LYS A 520 5.40 -9.01 29.30
C LYS A 520 6.23 -9.61 30.43
N ILE A 521 7.56 -9.47 30.40
CA ILE A 521 8.43 -9.91 31.50
C ILE A 521 8.17 -9.10 32.77
N LEU A 522 7.90 -7.79 32.65
CA LEU A 522 7.48 -6.97 33.81
C LEU A 522 6.18 -7.49 34.43
N GLN A 523 5.23 -7.96 33.63
CA GLN A 523 3.99 -8.58 34.13
C GLN A 523 4.27 -9.92 34.85
N GLU A 524 5.29 -10.68 34.45
CA GLU A 524 5.66 -11.93 35.13
C GLU A 524 6.32 -11.70 36.50
N ILE A 525 7.10 -10.63 36.64
CA ILE A 525 7.91 -10.38 37.86
C ILE A 525 7.24 -9.43 38.87
N ASP A 526 6.20 -8.68 38.48
CA ASP A 526 5.55 -7.68 39.32
C ASP A 526 4.02 -7.83 39.29
N GLU A 527 3.44 -8.25 40.42
CA GLU A 527 1.99 -8.47 40.58
C GLU A 527 1.17 -7.20 40.33
N THR A 528 1.72 -6.03 40.66
CA THR A 528 1.04 -4.75 40.38
C THR A 528 0.87 -4.56 38.88
N THR A 529 1.93 -4.77 38.10
CA THR A 529 1.92 -4.66 36.64
C THR A 529 1.06 -5.74 35.99
N ALA A 530 1.06 -6.97 36.53
CA ALA A 530 0.18 -8.05 36.07
C ALA A 530 -1.31 -7.68 36.18
N ASN A 531 -1.72 -7.04 37.28
CA ASN A 531 -3.12 -6.76 37.59
C ASN A 531 -3.72 -5.56 36.86
N LEU A 532 -2.91 -4.71 36.20
CA LEU A 532 -3.39 -3.48 35.54
C LEU A 532 -4.11 -3.71 34.21
N ASN A 533 -4.00 -4.92 33.62
CA ASN A 533 -4.62 -5.29 32.34
C ASN A 533 -4.46 -4.21 31.25
N VAL A 534 -3.24 -3.67 31.10
CA VAL A 534 -2.93 -2.64 30.09
C VAL A 534 -3.07 -3.26 28.69
N ALA A 535 -3.79 -2.57 27.80
CA ALA A 535 -3.99 -3.06 26.44
C ALA A 535 -2.66 -3.17 25.68
N ARG A 536 -2.60 -4.11 24.74
CA ARG A 536 -1.37 -4.45 24.02
C ARG A 536 -0.74 -3.29 23.27
N ASP A 537 -1.53 -2.56 22.53
CA ASP A 537 -1.07 -1.40 21.76
C ASP A 537 -0.54 -0.27 22.65
N ILE A 538 -1.01 -0.18 23.89
CA ILE A 538 -0.51 0.76 24.90
C ILE A 538 0.84 0.28 25.44
N TYR A 539 0.93 -0.95 25.95
CA TYR A 539 2.18 -1.41 26.57
C TYR A 539 3.31 -1.59 25.55
N GLU A 540 3.00 -1.98 24.31
CA GLU A 540 4.00 -2.07 23.24
C GLU A 540 4.56 -0.68 22.90
N GLN A 541 3.73 0.36 22.91
CA GLN A 541 4.18 1.74 22.73
C GLN A 541 5.06 2.21 23.88
N VAL A 542 4.62 1.98 25.11
CA VAL A 542 5.38 2.32 26.32
C VAL A 542 6.77 1.65 26.29
N GLU A 543 6.83 0.36 25.93
CA GLU A 543 8.10 -0.36 25.79
C GLU A 543 9.01 0.29 24.75
N VAL A 544 8.46 0.67 23.59
CA VAL A 544 9.25 1.33 22.54
C VAL A 544 9.74 2.71 23.00
N LEU A 545 8.89 3.52 23.61
CA LEU A 545 9.26 4.87 24.07
C LEU A 545 10.37 4.82 25.13
N ILE A 546 10.30 3.88 26.08
CA ILE A 546 11.31 3.72 27.13
C ILE A 546 12.64 3.18 26.57
N LYS A 547 12.59 2.12 25.77
CA LYS A 547 13.80 1.47 25.24
C LYS A 547 14.56 2.33 24.24
N TYR A 548 13.84 3.09 23.42
CA TYR A 548 14.42 3.86 22.34
C TYR A 548 14.54 5.36 22.65
N GLU A 549 14.25 5.80 23.89
CA GLU A 549 14.29 7.20 24.32
C GLU A 549 15.54 7.95 23.84
N GLY A 550 16.73 7.38 24.04
CA GLY A 550 18.00 8.01 23.63
C GLY A 550 18.17 8.13 22.10
N TYR A 551 17.63 7.17 21.35
CA TYR A 551 17.65 7.19 19.88
C TYR A 551 16.58 8.11 19.29
N LEU A 552 15.48 8.33 20.01
CA LEU A 552 14.39 9.23 19.60
C LEU A 552 14.74 10.70 19.88
N LYS A 553 15.57 10.97 20.89
CA LYS A 553 16.06 12.32 21.24
C LYS A 553 17.24 12.79 20.39
N ARG A 554 18.05 11.86 19.87
CA ARG A 554 19.18 12.13 18.98
C ARG A 554 18.69 12.25 17.54
#